data_AF-A0A1P8YHF8-F1
#
_entry.id   AF-A0A1P8YHF8-F1
#
_cell.length_a   1.000
_cell.length_b   1.000
_cell.length_c   1.000
_cell.angle_alpha   90.00
_cell.angle_beta   90.00
_cell.angle_gamma   90.00
#
_symmetry.space_group_name_H-M   'P 1'
#
loop_
_entity.id
_entity.type
_entity.pdbx_description
1 polymer ?
#
loop_
_entity_poly.entity_id
_entity_poly.type
_entity_poly.pdbx_seq_one_letter_code
_entity_poly.pdbx_strand_id
1 'polypeptide(L)'
;MSVMTTNRHRVRIDGDILLTLDGDIVTIATPRYEPGIFFVHAELMEVHVVPKGEDWKVKLKTTGVTVPFQVLPFTVPAAQIPAFTAFVDRAKEARERSLRETSST
;
A
#
# COMPACT_ATOMS: atom_id res chain seq x y z
N MET A 1 28.17 -12.37 -1.52
CA MET A 1 27.00 -11.58 -1.95
C MET A 1 25.94 -11.75 -0.88
N SER A 2 25.74 -10.74 -0.01
CA SER A 2 24.65 -10.80 0.96
C SER A 2 23.34 -10.74 0.20
N VAL A 3 22.54 -11.78 0.35
CA VAL A 3 21.13 -11.75 -0.05
C VAL A 3 20.51 -10.62 0.78
N MET A 4 20.33 -9.45 0.17
CA MET A 4 19.43 -8.45 0.73
C MET A 4 18.07 -9.13 0.75
N THR A 5 17.69 -9.67 1.90
CA THR A 5 16.31 -10.06 2.16
C THR A 5 15.50 -8.77 2.09
N THR A 6 15.02 -8.44 0.90
CA THR A 6 14.04 -7.37 0.73
C THR A 6 12.85 -7.78 1.59
N ASN A 7 12.60 -7.00 2.64
CA ASN A 7 11.52 -7.21 3.60
C ASN A 7 10.19 -6.98 2.88
N ARG A 8 9.82 -7.95 2.06
CA ARG A 8 8.70 -7.86 1.14
C ARG A 8 7.45 -8.31 1.87
N HIS A 9 6.58 -7.36 2.20
CA HIS A 9 5.30 -7.67 2.82
C HIS A 9 4.19 -7.65 1.77
N ARG A 10 3.31 -8.66 1.77
CA ARG A 10 2.26 -8.85 0.76
C ARG A 10 0.93 -9.10 1.43
N VAL A 11 -0.12 -8.44 0.95
CA VAL A 11 -1.49 -8.62 1.43
C VAL A 11 -2.45 -8.63 0.24
N ARG A 12 -3.35 -9.61 0.21
CA ARG A 12 -4.43 -9.71 -0.78
C ARG A 12 -5.72 -9.17 -0.17
N ILE A 13 -6.33 -8.23 -0.85
CA ILE A 13 -7.55 -7.53 -0.44
C ILE A 13 -8.62 -7.71 -1.52
N ASP A 14 -9.89 -7.78 -1.10
CA ASP A 14 -11.07 -7.85 -2.00
C ASP A 14 -10.98 -8.98 -3.05
N GLY A 15 -10.24 -10.04 -2.75
CA GLY A 15 -10.09 -11.22 -3.62
C GLY A 15 -9.24 -11.01 -4.88
N ASP A 16 -8.99 -9.79 -5.35
CA ASP A 16 -8.29 -9.51 -6.61
C ASP A 16 -7.33 -8.31 -6.58
N ILE A 17 -7.25 -7.61 -5.45
CA ILE A 17 -6.25 -6.55 -5.22
C ILE A 17 -5.09 -7.13 -4.43
N LEU A 18 -3.88 -7.00 -4.94
CA LEU A 18 -2.64 -7.38 -4.25
C LEU A 18 -1.83 -6.12 -3.94
N LEU A 19 -1.59 -5.88 -2.65
CA LEU A 19 -0.70 -4.84 -2.15
C LEU A 19 0.62 -5.48 -1.74
N THR A 20 1.73 -4.90 -2.18
CA THR A 20 3.08 -5.32 -1.81
C THR A 20 3.90 -4.11 -1.40
N LEU A 21 4.58 -4.19 -0.26
CA LEU A 21 5.56 -3.21 0.19
C LEU A 21 6.94 -3.82 0.06
N ASP A 22 7.83 -3.13 -0.63
CA ASP A 22 9.23 -3.50 -0.82
C ASP A 22 10.10 -2.26 -0.61
N GLY A 23 10.75 -2.15 0.56
CA GLY A 23 11.37 -0.91 1.00
C GLY A 23 10.33 0.20 1.20
N ASP A 24 10.52 1.33 0.52
CA ASP A 24 9.59 2.46 0.45
C ASP A 24 8.64 2.38 -0.76
N ILE A 25 8.78 1.37 -1.61
CA ILE A 25 7.96 1.21 -2.81
C ILE A 25 6.75 0.33 -2.49
N VAL A 26 5.57 0.87 -2.74
CA VAL A 26 4.30 0.14 -2.74
C VAL A 26 3.94 -0.25 -4.17
N THR A 27 3.62 -1.53 -4.35
CA THR A 27 3.12 -2.09 -5.60
C THR A 27 1.66 -2.47 -5.43
N ILE A 28 0.82 -2.07 -6.38
CA ILE A 28 -0.60 -2.42 -6.44
C ILE A 28 -0.85 -3.18 -7.74
N ALA A 29 -1.34 -4.42 -7.64
CA ALA A 29 -1.78 -5.21 -8.77
C ALA A 29 -3.28 -5.49 -8.64
N THR A 30 -4.06 -5.15 -9.67
CA THR A 30 -5.51 -5.37 -9.68
C THR A 30 -6.04 -5.49 -11.12
N PRO A 31 -6.98 -6.41 -11.39
CA PRO A 31 -7.63 -6.51 -12.70
C PRO A 31 -8.86 -5.59 -12.84
N ARG A 32 -9.24 -4.84 -11.80
CA ARG A 32 -10.46 -3.99 -11.79
C ARG A 32 -10.34 -2.71 -12.62
N TYR A 33 -9.12 -2.29 -12.90
CA TYR A 33 -8.80 -1.10 -13.69
C TYR A 33 -7.91 -1.51 -14.86
N GLU A 34 -7.40 -0.55 -15.63
CA GLU A 34 -6.43 -0.85 -16.70
C GLU A 34 -5.41 -1.89 -16.19
N PRO A 35 -5.32 -3.07 -16.84
CA PRO A 35 -4.49 -4.15 -16.35
C PRO A 35 -3.07 -3.65 -16.13
N GLY A 36 -2.60 -3.71 -14.88
CA GLY A 36 -1.37 -3.02 -14.55
C GLY A 36 -0.83 -3.37 -13.17
N ILE A 37 0.47 -3.16 -13.06
CA ILE A 37 1.21 -3.11 -11.81
C ILE A 37 1.61 -1.66 -11.63
N PHE A 38 1.06 -1.02 -10.60
CA PHE A 38 1.33 0.38 -10.30
C PHE A 38 2.36 0.47 -9.18
N PHE A 39 3.43 1.24 -9.42
CA PHE A 39 4.46 1.53 -8.43
C PHE A 39 4.24 2.93 -7.88
N VAL A 40 4.17 3.03 -6.55
CA VAL A 40 4.04 4.31 -5.85
C VAL A 40 4.97 4.32 -4.65
N HIS A 41 5.63 5.44 -4.40
CA HIS A 41 6.38 5.63 -3.16
C HIS A 41 5.42 5.76 -1.97
N ALA A 42 5.74 5.11 -0.86
CA ALA A 42 4.93 5.12 0.36
C ALA A 42 4.71 6.54 0.90
N GLU A 43 5.63 7.46 0.64
CA GLU A 43 5.48 8.88 1.02
C GLU A 43 4.34 9.61 0.31
N LEU A 44 3.95 9.13 -0.87
CA LEU A 44 2.89 9.71 -1.71
C LEU A 44 1.54 9.02 -1.49
N MET A 45 1.50 7.91 -0.74
CA MET A 45 0.29 7.11 -0.53
C MET A 45 -0.53 7.61 0.65
N GLU A 46 -1.79 7.96 0.41
CA GLU A 46 -2.78 8.24 1.44
C GLU A 46 -3.79 7.09 1.54
N VAL A 47 -4.06 6.64 2.76
CA VAL A 47 -5.01 5.55 3.05
C VAL A 47 -6.17 6.09 3.86
N HIS A 48 -7.38 6.08 3.29
CA HIS A 48 -8.61 6.40 4.00
C HIS A 48 -9.38 5.11 4.31
N VAL A 49 -9.63 4.85 5.58
CA VAL A 49 -10.36 3.66 6.05
C VAL A 49 -11.70 4.09 6.66
N VAL A 50 -12.79 3.47 6.19
CA VAL A 50 -14.14 3.62 6.74
C VAL A 50 -14.62 2.22 7.17
N PRO A 51 -14.57 1.90 8.47
CA PRO A 51 -15.07 0.62 8.98
C PRO A 51 -16.58 0.46 8.69
N LYS A 52 -17.02 -0.73 8.27
CA LYS A 52 -18.44 -1.03 8.01
C LYS A 52 -18.79 -2.45 8.49
N GLY A 53 -18.98 -2.61 9.79
CA GLY A 53 -19.26 -3.92 10.40
C GLY A 53 -18.00 -4.79 10.41
N GLU A 54 -18.11 -6.05 9.96
CA GLU A 54 -17.00 -7.00 9.91
C GLU A 54 -15.98 -6.70 8.81
N ASP A 55 -16.35 -5.89 7.82
CA ASP A 55 -15.49 -5.51 6.70
C ASP A 55 -15.18 -4.01 6.68
N TRP A 56 -14.03 -3.62 6.12
CA TRP A 56 -13.63 -2.22 6.03
C TRP A 56 -13.62 -1.72 4.58
N LYS A 57 -14.24 -0.56 4.34
CA LYS A 57 -14.16 0.12 3.05
C LYS A 57 -12.92 1.02 3.05
N VAL A 58 -11.99 0.77 2.13
CA VAL A 58 -10.70 1.47 2.08
C VAL A 58 -10.55 2.19 0.75
N LYS A 59 -10.09 3.44 0.77
CA LYS A 59 -9.71 4.21 -0.42
C LYS A 59 -8.21 4.55 -0.35
N LEU A 60 -7.47 4.18 -1.38
CA LEU A 60 -6.06 4.56 -1.56
C LEU A 60 -5.97 5.72 -2.54
N LYS A 61 -5.21 6.76 -2.20
CA LYS A 61 -4.88 7.87 -3.09
C LYS A 61 -3.37 8.02 -3.19
N THR A 62 -2.90 8.56 -4.30
CA THR A 62 -1.50 8.92 -4.49
C THR A 62 -1.37 10.38 -4.92
N THR A 63 -0.35 11.07 -4.44
CA THR A 63 -0.04 12.46 -4.83
C THR A 63 1.38 12.54 -5.39
N GLY A 64 1.56 12.52 -6.71
CA GLY A 64 2.88 12.66 -7.35
C GLY A 64 3.15 11.59 -8.41
N VAL A 65 3.72 12.03 -9.52
CA VAL A 65 3.87 11.37 -10.82
C VAL A 65 4.70 10.07 -10.71
N THR A 66 4.25 8.91 -11.20
CA THR A 66 4.43 8.50 -12.61
C THR A 66 3.24 7.74 -13.23
N VAL A 67 2.15 7.50 -12.51
CA VAL A 67 0.81 7.29 -13.10
C VAL A 67 -0.22 7.83 -12.10
N PRO A 68 -1.09 8.78 -12.46
CA PRO A 68 -2.21 9.14 -11.61
C PRO A 68 -3.17 7.95 -11.56
N PHE A 69 -3.18 7.22 -10.45
CA PHE A 69 -4.19 6.19 -10.23
C PHE A 69 -4.94 6.46 -8.93
N GLN A 70 -6.26 6.46 -9.03
CA GLN A 70 -7.13 6.43 -7.87
C GLN A 70 -7.65 4.99 -7.74
N VAL A 71 -7.29 4.30 -6.66
CA VAL A 71 -7.97 3.05 -6.35
C VAL A 71 -9.35 3.42 -5.83
N LEU A 72 -10.43 2.99 -6.52
CA LEU A 72 -11.77 3.14 -5.97
C LEU A 72 -11.86 2.34 -4.67
N PRO A 73 -12.84 2.66 -3.82
CA PRO A 73 -12.96 1.97 -2.55
C PRO A 73 -13.06 0.46 -2.72
N PHE A 74 -12.25 -0.29 -1.98
CA PHE A 74 -12.32 -1.75 -1.91
C PHE A 74 -12.67 -2.21 -0.51
N THR A 75 -13.08 -3.47 -0.40
CA THR A 75 -13.47 -4.08 0.85
C THR A 75 -12.32 -4.93 1.40
N VAL A 76 -11.94 -4.70 2.66
CA VAL A 76 -11.03 -5.57 3.41
C VAL A 76 -11.87 -6.59 4.18
N PRO A 77 -11.77 -7.90 3.85
CA PRO A 77 -12.45 -8.93 4.60
C PRO A 77 -11.99 -8.95 6.06
N ALA A 78 -12.88 -9.28 7.00
CA ALA A 78 -12.57 -9.41 8.43
C ALA A 78 -11.25 -10.14 8.72
N ALA A 79 -11.06 -11.29 8.07
CA ALA A 79 -9.86 -12.14 8.24
C ALA A 79 -8.55 -11.47 7.77
N GLN A 80 -8.63 -10.47 6.89
CA GLN A 80 -7.47 -9.75 6.35
C GLN A 80 -7.20 -8.42 7.06
N ILE A 81 -8.12 -7.94 7.93
CA ILE A 81 -7.96 -6.67 8.65
C ILE A 81 -6.63 -6.60 9.43
N PRO A 82 -6.21 -7.64 10.21
CA PRO A 82 -4.95 -7.56 10.95
C PRO A 82 -3.73 -7.43 10.02
N ALA A 83 -3.71 -8.18 8.92
CA ALA A 83 -2.64 -8.12 7.93
C ALA A 83 -2.61 -6.78 7.20
N PHE A 84 -3.78 -6.25 6.83
CA PHE A 84 -3.92 -4.94 6.20
C PHE A 84 -3.42 -3.82 7.12
N THR A 85 -3.79 -3.84 8.41
CA THR A 85 -3.30 -2.85 9.39
C THR A 85 -1.78 -2.88 9.51
N ALA A 86 -1.19 -4.08 9.66
CA ALA A 86 0.27 -4.24 9.72
C ALA A 86 0.98 -3.80 8.42
N PHE A 87 0.32 -3.92 7.26
CA PHE A 87 0.82 -3.38 6.00
C PHE A 87 0.84 -1.85 6.02
N VAL A 88 -0.27 -1.21 6.43
CA VAL A 88 -0.39 0.25 6.49
C VAL A 88 0.61 0.84 7.47
N ASP A 89 0.80 0.24 8.63
CA ASP A 89 1.75 0.73 9.64
C ASP A 89 3.19 0.66 9.13
N ARG A 90 3.58 -0.42 8.44
CA ARG A 90 4.90 -0.50 7.78
C ARG A 90 5.07 0.52 6.66
N ALA A 91 4.03 0.80 5.88
CA ALA A 91 4.10 1.83 4.84
C ALA A 91 4.30 3.23 5.47
N LYS A 92 3.67 3.50 6.61
CA LYS A 92 3.90 4.75 7.38
C LYS A 92 5.31 4.82 7.93
N GLU A 93 5.82 3.74 8.52
CA GLU A 93 7.21 3.68 9.02
C GLU A 93 8.23 3.91 7.89
N ALA A 94 7.99 3.33 6.71
CA ALA A 94 8.82 3.55 5.53
C ALA A 94 8.80 5.03 5.10
N ARG A 95 7.62 5.65 5.04
CA ARG A 95 7.47 7.09 4.78
C ARG A 95 8.22 7.94 5.79
N GLU A 96 8.06 7.68 7.09
CA GLU A 96 8.74 8.43 8.15
C GLU A 96 10.26 8.35 8.03
N ARG A 97 10.78 7.19 7.64
CA ARG A 97 12.21 6.99 7.39
C ARG A 97 12.71 7.83 6.22
N SER A 98 12.02 7.78 5.07
CA SER A 98 12.38 8.57 3.88
C SER A 98 12.39 10.07 4.19
N LEU A 99 11.43 10.56 4.99
CA LEU A 99 11.39 11.96 5.41
C LEU A 99 12.61 12.34 6.29
N ARG A 100 13.03 11.47 7.22
CA ARG A 100 14.20 11.72 8.08
C ARG A 100 15.51 11.73 7.30
N GLU A 101 15.67 10.82 6.34
CA GLU A 101 16.85 10.75 5.47
C GLU A 101 16.95 11.99 4.57
N THR A 102 15.83 12.45 4.01
CA THR A 102 15.76 13.67 3.19
C THR A 102 16.06 14.94 3.99
N SER A 103 15.74 14.96 5.28
CA SER A 103 16.01 16.11 6.18
C SER A 103 17.47 16.20 6.64
N SER A 104 18.25 15.14 6.42
CA SER A 104 19.64 15.02 6.89
C SER A 104 20.67 15.33 5.79
N THR A 105 20.21 15.80 4.63
CA THR A 105 21.01 16.11 3.43
C THR A 105 20.82 17.56 3.04
#